data_AF-A0A498EZ33-F1
#
_entry.id   AF-A0A498EZ33-F1
#
_cell.length_a   1.000
_cell.length_b   1.000
_cell.length_c   1.000
_cell.angle_alpha   90.00
_cell.angle_beta   90.00
_cell.angle_gamma   90.00
#
_symmetry.space_group_name_H-M   'P 1'
#
loop_
_entity.id
_entity.type
_entity.pdbx_description
1 polymer ?
#
loop_
_entity_poly.entity_id
_entity_poly.type
_entity_poly.pdbx_seq_one_letter_code
_entity_poly.pdbx_strand_id
1 'polypeptide(L)'
;MSQNARPVGDGSLGPETASKAASARGALAERDGVLVAFSGGVDSAVVAALARDALGGDAVACTARSETLPAAELDDARRVAGEIGIDHETVAFSELDDPNFVANDGDRCYHCRTMRLGKMYETAKERGIDTVCDGTNADDPGEGHRPGLRAVEELDVFSPLLDAGIAKEEVRAIADAYDLSVADKPSMACLSSRIPTGLEVTEERLTRVEKAERVLREWGFEGFRVRDHDGLARVEIAPDELERALDPAFADAVHEHLTDLGFEYVTLDMAGYRTGSVSPGGEGEPADDANGADGADGSESAAAGGDLGRQYPR
;
A
#
# COMPACT_ATOMS: atom_id res chain seq x y z
N MET A 1 25.61 18.25 -10.15
CA MET A 1 25.08 18.66 -11.47
C MET A 1 23.70 18.03 -11.57
N SER A 2 22.66 18.82 -11.37
CA SER A 2 21.27 18.35 -11.32
C SER A 2 20.85 17.91 -12.72
N GLN A 3 20.53 16.63 -12.89
CA GLN A 3 19.85 16.18 -14.09
C GLN A 3 18.39 16.63 -13.93
N ASN A 4 17.99 17.66 -14.67
CA ASN A 4 16.59 18.06 -14.73
C ASN A 4 15.80 16.90 -15.35
N ALA A 5 14.76 16.45 -14.65
CA ALA A 5 13.74 15.58 -15.21
C ALA A 5 13.28 16.15 -16.56
N ARG A 6 13.29 15.33 -17.61
CA ARG A 6 12.76 15.73 -18.91
C ARG A 6 11.25 15.92 -18.75
N PRO A 7 10.68 17.06 -19.18
CA PRO A 7 9.22 17.17 -19.27
C PRO A 7 8.70 16.08 -20.20
N VAL A 8 7.60 15.44 -19.82
CA VAL A 8 6.97 14.40 -20.65
C VAL A 8 6.59 15.00 -22.01
N GLY A 9 7.25 14.49 -23.05
CA GLY A 9 7.12 14.97 -24.43
C GLY A 9 7.88 14.13 -25.48
N ASP A 10 8.20 12.88 -25.17
CA ASP A 10 8.99 11.96 -26.00
C ASP A 10 8.21 10.66 -26.19
N GLY A 11 7.23 10.66 -27.11
CA GLY A 11 6.74 9.50 -27.88
C GLY A 11 6.36 8.16 -27.22
N SER A 12 6.49 7.99 -25.90
CA SER A 12 6.45 6.71 -25.19
C SER A 12 5.06 6.39 -24.63
N LEU A 13 4.22 7.41 -24.42
CA LEU A 13 2.86 7.27 -23.92
C LEU A 13 1.85 7.11 -25.07
N GLY A 14 0.86 6.25 -24.85
CA GLY A 14 -0.32 6.19 -25.71
C GLY A 14 -1.02 7.56 -25.79
N PRO A 15 -1.62 7.94 -26.93
CA PRO A 15 -2.22 9.27 -27.11
C PRO A 15 -3.28 9.63 -26.06
N GLU A 16 -4.06 8.65 -25.61
CA GLU A 16 -5.08 8.83 -24.58
C GLU A 16 -4.44 9.15 -23.22
N THR A 17 -3.53 8.29 -22.74
CA THR A 17 -2.81 8.48 -21.48
C THR A 17 -2.04 9.79 -21.47
N ALA A 18 -1.40 10.17 -22.59
CA ALA A 18 -0.72 11.45 -22.72
C ALA A 18 -1.69 12.64 -22.58
N SER A 19 -2.91 12.53 -23.13
CA SER A 19 -3.95 13.55 -22.99
C SER A 19 -4.45 13.67 -21.55
N LYS A 20 -4.67 12.54 -20.86
CA LYS A 20 -5.09 12.54 -19.44
C LYS A 20 -3.99 13.11 -18.54
N ALA A 21 -2.74 12.70 -18.74
CA ALA A 21 -1.59 13.25 -18.01
C ALA A 21 -1.45 14.77 -18.24
N ALA A 22 -1.64 15.25 -19.47
CA ALA A 22 -1.65 16.67 -19.77
C ALA A 22 -2.81 17.42 -19.09
N SER A 23 -3.98 16.80 -18.98
CA SER A 23 -5.13 17.35 -18.24
C SER A 23 -4.84 17.46 -16.75
N ALA A 24 -4.34 16.40 -16.12
CA ALA A 24 -3.94 16.41 -14.71
C ALA A 24 -2.87 17.48 -14.43
N ARG A 25 -1.85 17.57 -15.29
CA ARG A 25 -0.82 18.61 -15.20
C ARG A 25 -1.39 20.02 -15.37
N GLY A 26 -2.32 20.21 -16.31
CA GLY A 26 -3.01 21.49 -16.52
C GLY A 26 -3.76 21.94 -15.27
N ALA A 27 -4.52 21.03 -14.64
CA ALA A 27 -5.26 21.32 -13.41
C ALA A 27 -4.34 21.63 -12.21
N LEU A 28 -3.15 21.02 -12.16
CA LEU A 28 -2.11 21.36 -11.17
C LEU A 28 -1.53 22.77 -11.43
N ALA A 29 -1.29 23.13 -12.69
CA ALA A 29 -0.73 24.44 -13.08
C ALA A 29 -1.67 25.63 -12.78
N GLU A 30 -2.97 25.39 -12.55
CA GLU A 30 -3.94 26.41 -12.14
C GLU A 30 -3.84 26.78 -10.65
N ARG A 31 -3.02 26.07 -9.86
CA ARG A 31 -2.83 26.32 -8.44
C ARG A 31 -1.61 27.22 -8.21
N ASP A 32 -1.65 28.02 -7.14
CA ASP A 32 -0.50 28.85 -6.73
C ASP A 32 0.67 28.02 -6.18
N GLY A 33 0.38 26.81 -5.69
CA GLY A 33 1.34 25.84 -5.17
C GLY A 33 0.61 24.61 -4.65
N VAL A 34 1.32 23.48 -4.54
CA VAL A 34 0.72 22.21 -4.09
C VAL A 34 1.64 21.47 -3.12
N LEU A 35 1.02 20.86 -2.11
CA LEU A 35 1.65 19.88 -1.24
C LEU A 35 1.10 18.50 -1.60
N VAL A 36 1.96 17.61 -2.09
CA VAL A 36 1.60 16.24 -2.47
C VAL A 36 1.79 15.32 -1.26
N ALA A 37 0.70 14.69 -0.79
CA ALA A 37 0.75 13.62 0.19
C ALA A 37 1.47 12.41 -0.43
N PHE A 38 2.73 12.23 -0.05
CA PHE A 38 3.68 11.43 -0.79
C PHE A 38 4.11 10.19 0.00
N SER A 39 3.72 9.01 -0.48
CA SER A 39 4.04 7.72 0.16
C SER A 39 5.27 7.04 -0.42
N GLY A 40 5.81 7.52 -1.54
CA GLY A 40 6.85 6.83 -2.31
C GLY A 40 6.34 5.69 -3.18
N GLY A 41 5.02 5.44 -3.19
CA GLY A 41 4.37 4.54 -4.14
C GLY A 41 4.12 5.20 -5.50
N VAL A 42 3.91 4.38 -6.53
CA VAL A 42 3.79 4.81 -7.93
C VAL A 42 2.76 5.92 -8.16
N ASP A 43 1.59 5.84 -7.51
CA ASP A 43 0.52 6.83 -7.73
C ASP A 43 0.92 8.22 -7.21
N SER A 44 1.39 8.28 -5.97
CA SER A 44 1.86 9.55 -5.39
C SER A 44 3.11 10.10 -6.08
N ALA A 45 3.95 9.23 -6.65
CA ALA A 45 5.13 9.62 -7.41
C ALA A 45 4.76 10.26 -8.75
N VAL A 46 3.75 9.73 -9.44
CA VAL A 46 3.23 10.35 -10.66
C VAL A 46 2.60 11.71 -10.38
N VAL A 47 1.83 11.85 -9.29
CA VAL A 47 1.30 13.16 -8.88
C VAL A 47 2.42 14.15 -8.59
N ALA A 48 3.45 13.73 -7.83
CA ALA A 48 4.60 14.57 -7.54
C ALA A 48 5.38 14.96 -8.80
N ALA A 49 5.56 14.04 -9.76
CA ALA A 49 6.23 14.31 -11.03
C ALA A 49 5.45 15.31 -11.89
N LEU A 50 4.13 15.12 -12.04
CA LEU A 50 3.26 16.04 -12.76
C LEU A 50 3.21 17.42 -12.09
N ALA A 51 3.17 17.47 -10.75
CA ALA A 51 3.18 18.72 -10.00
C ALA A 51 4.52 19.46 -10.18
N ARG A 52 5.64 18.74 -10.13
CA ARG A 52 6.96 19.32 -10.39
C ARG A 52 7.10 19.84 -11.82
N ASP A 53 6.57 19.11 -12.81
CA ASP A 53 6.55 19.54 -14.21
C ASP A 53 5.68 20.80 -14.41
N ALA A 54 4.55 20.89 -13.71
CA ALA A 54 3.63 22.03 -13.79
C ALA A 54 4.13 23.30 -13.08
N LEU A 55 4.59 23.14 -11.83
CA LEU A 55 4.77 24.25 -10.87
C LEU A 55 6.23 24.48 -10.48
N GLY A 56 7.15 23.58 -10.85
CA GLY A 56 8.56 23.72 -10.53
C GLY A 56 8.83 23.74 -9.01
N GLY A 57 9.22 24.92 -8.50
CA GLY A 57 9.57 25.10 -7.08
C GLY A 57 8.37 25.20 -6.14
N ASP A 58 7.16 25.44 -6.68
CA ASP A 58 5.94 25.61 -5.88
C ASP A 58 5.22 24.27 -5.62
N ALA A 59 5.84 23.15 -6.01
CA ALA A 59 5.41 21.80 -5.69
C ALA A 59 6.31 21.18 -4.62
N VAL A 60 5.70 20.69 -3.54
CA VAL A 60 6.39 20.03 -2.41
C VAL A 60 5.80 18.65 -2.20
N ALA A 61 6.64 17.62 -2.15
CA ALA A 61 6.25 16.28 -1.70
C ALA A 61 6.40 16.19 -0.18
N CYS A 62 5.39 15.67 0.52
CA CYS A 62 5.42 15.52 1.97
C CYS A 62 5.08 14.09 2.38
N THR A 63 6.01 13.45 3.09
CA THR A 63 5.81 12.10 3.65
C THR A 63 5.49 12.17 5.13
N ALA A 64 4.36 11.59 5.51
CA ALA A 64 3.98 11.40 6.90
C ALA A 64 4.71 10.19 7.48
N ARG A 65 5.68 10.44 8.35
CA ARG A 65 6.38 9.41 9.12
C ARG A 65 5.59 9.09 10.37
N SER A 66 5.32 7.80 10.54
CA SER A 66 4.64 7.23 11.71
C SER A 66 5.14 5.80 11.94
N GLU A 67 4.69 5.16 13.03
CA GLU A 67 5.05 3.81 13.43
C GLU A 67 4.57 2.75 12.42
N THR A 68 3.58 3.10 11.58
CA THR A 68 3.02 2.18 10.58
C THR A 68 3.72 2.23 9.23
N LEU A 69 4.60 3.23 9.02
CA LEU A 69 5.43 3.38 7.82
C LEU A 69 6.80 2.73 8.06
N PRO A 70 7.13 1.63 7.35
CA PRO A 70 8.46 1.03 7.46
C PRO A 70 9.57 2.03 7.12
N ALA A 71 10.70 1.94 7.80
CA ALA A 71 11.85 2.82 7.56
C ALA A 71 12.35 2.74 6.11
N ALA A 72 12.35 1.54 5.53
CA ALA A 72 12.73 1.33 4.12
C ALA A 72 11.81 2.08 3.13
N GLU A 73 10.52 2.20 3.44
CA GLU A 73 9.57 2.94 2.60
C GLU A 73 9.81 4.45 2.66
N LEU A 74 10.20 4.98 3.83
CA LEU A 74 10.60 6.39 3.95
C LEU A 74 11.87 6.69 3.15
N ASP A 75 12.85 5.78 3.16
CA ASP A 75 14.07 5.93 2.38
C ASP A 75 13.80 5.83 0.87
N ASP A 76 12.90 4.94 0.46
CA ASP A 76 12.41 4.88 -0.92
C ASP A 76 11.71 6.17 -1.34
N ALA A 77 10.82 6.71 -0.49
CA ALA A 77 10.17 7.99 -0.77
C ALA A 77 11.20 9.10 -1.02
N ARG A 78 12.20 9.25 -0.13
CA ARG A 78 13.28 10.24 -0.31
C ARG A 78 14.03 10.06 -1.63
N ARG A 79 14.34 8.82 -1.99
CA ARG A 79 15.03 8.48 -3.24
C ARG A 79 14.20 8.89 -4.45
N VAL A 80 12.93 8.51 -4.48
CA VAL A 80 11.99 8.83 -5.59
C VAL A 80 11.76 10.34 -5.68
N ALA A 81 11.63 11.06 -4.57
CA ALA A 81 11.55 12.51 -4.60
C ALA A 81 12.82 13.14 -5.21
N GLY A 82 13.98 12.56 -4.94
CA GLY A 82 15.25 12.93 -5.56
C GLY A 82 15.31 12.65 -7.07
N GLU A 83 14.73 11.53 -7.53
CA GLU A 83 14.58 11.19 -8.96
C GLU A 83 13.71 12.23 -9.69
N ILE A 84 12.59 12.60 -9.08
CA ILE A 84 11.69 13.65 -9.58
C ILE A 84 12.36 15.04 -9.54
N GLY A 85 13.25 15.25 -8.57
CA GLY A 85 13.85 16.54 -8.25
C GLY A 85 12.90 17.49 -7.53
N ILE A 86 11.85 16.97 -6.88
CA ILE A 86 10.88 17.75 -6.09
C ILE A 86 11.41 17.99 -4.67
N ASP A 87 11.06 19.14 -4.08
CA ASP A 87 11.36 19.38 -2.67
C ASP A 87 10.60 18.38 -1.80
N HIS A 88 11.32 17.71 -0.88
CA HIS A 88 10.75 16.66 -0.04
C HIS A 88 10.80 17.04 1.44
N GLU A 89 9.66 16.97 2.10
CA GLU A 89 9.52 17.14 3.53
C GLU A 89 9.08 15.85 4.21
N THR A 90 9.60 15.61 5.41
CA THR A 90 9.13 14.53 6.28
C THR A 90 8.53 15.14 7.53
N VAL A 91 7.27 14.84 7.79
CA VAL A 91 6.56 15.26 9.01
C VAL A 91 6.27 14.06 9.88
N ALA A 92 6.47 14.19 11.18
CA ALA A 92 6.21 13.11 12.13
C ALA A 92 4.85 13.29 12.79
N PHE A 93 4.14 12.18 12.97
CA PHE A 93 2.93 12.06 13.77
C PHE A 93 2.79 10.60 14.23
N SER A 94 1.96 10.35 15.23
CA SER A 94 1.68 8.99 15.69
C SER A 94 0.23 8.65 15.42
N GLU A 95 -0.04 7.55 14.70
CA GLU A 95 -1.40 7.03 14.62
C GLU A 95 -1.84 6.39 15.95
N LEU A 96 -0.89 6.05 16.81
CA LEU A 96 -1.16 5.45 18.13
C LEU A 96 -1.73 6.46 19.14
N ASP A 97 -1.69 7.76 18.82
CA ASP A 97 -2.34 8.81 19.63
C ASP A 97 -3.87 8.81 19.47
N ASP A 98 -4.43 8.16 18.44
CA ASP A 98 -5.88 8.05 18.23
C ASP A 98 -6.40 6.67 18.71
N PRO A 99 -7.24 6.63 19.75
CA PRO A 99 -7.82 5.37 20.23
C PRO A 99 -8.65 4.64 19.17
N ASN A 100 -9.24 5.36 18.20
CA ASN A 100 -10.00 4.71 17.11
C ASN A 100 -9.08 3.98 16.13
N PHE A 101 -7.86 4.49 15.92
CA PHE A 101 -6.85 3.76 15.15
C PHE A 101 -6.33 2.55 15.92
N VAL A 102 -6.01 2.74 17.21
CA VAL A 102 -5.47 1.68 18.10
C VAL A 102 -6.45 0.51 18.20
N ALA A 103 -7.75 0.75 18.25
CA ALA A 103 -8.79 -0.30 18.34
C ALA A 103 -8.79 -1.28 17.15
N ASN A 104 -8.18 -0.91 16.02
CA ASN A 104 -8.01 -1.76 14.84
C ASN A 104 -9.33 -2.34 14.29
N ASP A 105 -10.39 -1.55 14.26
CA ASP A 105 -11.68 -1.98 13.71
C ASP A 105 -11.73 -1.83 12.17
N GLY A 106 -12.94 -1.96 11.60
CA GLY A 106 -13.18 -1.82 10.16
C GLY A 106 -12.92 -0.39 9.63
N ASP A 107 -13.00 0.63 10.49
CA ASP A 107 -12.82 2.04 10.14
C ASP A 107 -11.37 2.52 10.40
N ARG A 108 -10.46 1.69 10.93
CA ARG A 108 -9.04 2.05 11.15
C ARG A 108 -8.41 2.83 9.99
N CYS A 109 -8.65 2.40 8.76
CA CYS A 109 -8.08 3.05 7.57
C CYS A 109 -8.63 4.46 7.33
N TYR A 110 -9.89 4.72 7.71
CA TYR A 110 -10.45 6.08 7.71
C TYR A 110 -9.73 6.96 8.72
N HIS A 111 -9.64 6.52 9.99
CA HIS A 111 -8.95 7.27 11.05
C HIS A 111 -7.50 7.58 10.69
N CYS A 112 -6.76 6.58 10.22
CA CYS A 112 -5.39 6.73 9.74
C CYS A 112 -5.27 7.78 8.62
N ARG A 113 -6.14 7.71 7.60
CA ARG A 113 -6.11 8.63 6.46
C ARG A 113 -6.47 10.05 6.91
N THR A 114 -7.46 10.23 7.76
CA THR A 114 -7.87 11.53 8.32
C THR A 114 -6.72 12.19 9.06
N MET A 115 -6.05 11.47 9.97
CA MET A 115 -4.90 12.00 10.71
C MET A 115 -3.76 12.40 9.77
N ARG A 116 -3.43 11.53 8.81
CA ARG A 116 -2.35 11.75 7.85
C ARG A 116 -2.60 12.97 6.98
N LEU A 117 -3.79 13.08 6.40
CA LEU A 117 -4.18 14.23 5.56
C LEU A 117 -4.31 15.51 6.39
N GLY A 118 -4.84 15.42 7.62
CA GLY A 118 -4.84 16.55 8.55
C GLY A 118 -3.42 17.10 8.76
N LYS A 119 -2.43 16.22 8.95
CA LYS A 119 -1.03 16.64 9.07
C LYS A 119 -0.48 17.27 7.79
N MET A 120 -0.90 16.79 6.61
CA MET A 120 -0.54 17.42 5.33
C MET A 120 -1.08 18.84 5.23
N TYR A 121 -2.34 19.08 5.64
CA TYR A 121 -2.94 20.42 5.63
C TYR A 121 -2.28 21.38 6.63
N GLU A 122 -1.93 20.92 7.83
CA GLU A 122 -1.14 21.72 8.78
C GLU A 122 0.18 22.17 8.13
N THR A 123 0.89 21.24 7.50
CA THR A 123 2.18 21.49 6.85
C THR A 123 2.03 22.42 5.65
N ALA A 124 0.99 22.23 4.83
CA ALA A 124 0.69 23.08 3.69
C ALA A 124 0.46 24.52 4.14
N LYS A 125 -0.33 24.71 5.21
CA LYS A 125 -0.59 26.02 5.81
C LYS A 125 0.67 26.71 6.33
N GLU A 126 1.58 25.97 6.97
CA GLU A 126 2.87 26.51 7.44
C GLU A 126 3.75 27.02 6.29
N ARG A 127 3.58 26.44 5.09
CA ARG A 127 4.26 26.84 3.85
C ARG A 127 3.52 27.89 3.03
N GLY A 128 2.31 28.27 3.43
CA GLY A 128 1.45 29.15 2.63
C GLY A 128 0.91 28.48 1.35
N ILE A 129 0.75 27.16 1.38
CA ILE A 129 0.16 26.36 0.31
C ILE A 129 -1.27 25.99 0.69
N ASP A 130 -2.24 26.29 -0.17
CA ASP A 130 -3.66 26.03 0.10
C ASP A 130 -4.16 24.68 -0.45
N THR A 131 -3.41 24.04 -1.35
CA THR A 131 -3.82 22.80 -2.01
C THR A 131 -3.01 21.60 -1.54
N VAL A 132 -3.69 20.60 -0.98
CA VAL A 132 -3.12 19.27 -0.71
C VAL A 132 -3.61 18.29 -1.77
N CYS A 133 -2.68 17.54 -2.36
CA CYS A 133 -2.97 16.51 -3.36
C CYS A 133 -2.73 15.11 -2.82
N ASP A 134 -3.47 14.11 -3.32
CA ASP A 134 -3.14 12.71 -3.09
C ASP A 134 -3.02 11.91 -4.39
N GLY A 135 -2.63 10.64 -4.26
CA GLY A 135 -2.46 9.70 -5.38
C GLY A 135 -3.70 8.88 -5.71
N THR A 136 -4.91 9.29 -5.30
CA THR A 136 -6.13 8.53 -5.66
C THR A 136 -6.31 8.54 -7.17
N ASN A 137 -6.48 7.36 -7.77
CA ASN A 137 -6.62 7.13 -9.20
C ASN A 137 -8.02 6.60 -9.57
N ALA A 138 -8.31 6.46 -10.86
CA ALA A 138 -9.65 6.14 -11.35
C ALA A 138 -10.18 4.75 -10.97
N ASP A 139 -9.30 3.81 -10.62
CA ASP A 139 -9.70 2.45 -10.25
C ASP A 139 -10.09 2.36 -8.75
N ASP A 140 -9.63 3.29 -7.91
CA ASP A 140 -9.82 3.23 -6.45
C ASP A 140 -11.29 3.22 -5.97
N PRO A 141 -12.22 4.05 -6.51
CA PRO A 141 -13.61 4.06 -6.06
C PRO A 141 -14.39 2.76 -6.33
N GLY A 142 -13.89 1.88 -7.21
CA GLY A 142 -14.50 0.60 -7.54
C GLY A 142 -14.06 -0.58 -6.64
N GLU A 143 -13.00 -0.42 -5.84
CA GLU A 143 -12.37 -1.53 -5.11
C GLU A 143 -12.98 -1.79 -3.72
N GLY A 144 -14.28 -2.11 -3.66
CA GLY A 144 -14.94 -2.62 -2.45
C GLY A 144 -14.99 -1.65 -1.26
N HIS A 145 -14.87 -2.16 -0.03
CA HIS A 145 -14.95 -1.35 1.19
C HIS A 145 -13.68 -0.49 1.39
N ARG A 146 -13.77 0.80 1.06
CA ARG A 146 -12.66 1.78 1.09
C ARG A 146 -12.94 2.93 2.07
N PRO A 147 -12.95 2.68 3.39
CA PRO A 147 -13.25 3.73 4.39
C PRO A 147 -12.24 4.89 4.34
N GLY A 148 -11.03 4.66 3.84
CA GLY A 148 -10.04 5.72 3.62
C GLY A 148 -10.43 6.77 2.57
N LEU A 149 -11.22 6.43 1.55
CA LEU A 149 -11.66 7.39 0.52
C LEU A 149 -12.64 8.42 1.10
N ARG A 150 -13.45 8.03 2.09
CA ARG A 150 -14.32 8.96 2.83
C ARG A 150 -13.53 10.13 3.42
N ALA A 151 -12.32 9.90 3.93
CA ALA A 151 -11.48 10.96 4.48
C ALA A 151 -10.93 11.92 3.41
N VAL A 152 -10.69 11.44 2.19
CA VAL A 152 -10.24 12.25 1.05
C VAL A 152 -11.35 13.23 0.66
N GLU A 153 -12.59 12.73 0.57
CA GLU A 153 -13.78 13.53 0.27
C GLU A 153 -14.08 14.55 1.38
N GLU A 154 -14.09 14.13 2.65
CA GLU A 154 -14.40 15.01 3.79
C GLU A 154 -13.38 16.13 4.01
N LEU A 155 -12.14 15.93 3.58
CA LEU A 155 -11.06 16.91 3.70
C LEU A 155 -10.81 17.68 2.39
N ASP A 156 -11.70 17.57 1.39
CA ASP A 156 -11.61 18.26 0.10
C ASP A 156 -10.23 18.13 -0.55
N VAL A 157 -9.60 16.95 -0.45
CA VAL A 157 -8.26 16.71 -1.02
C VAL A 157 -8.34 16.66 -2.54
N PHE A 158 -7.38 17.30 -3.20
CA PHE A 158 -7.33 17.32 -4.66
C PHE A 158 -6.71 16.01 -5.19
N SER A 159 -7.46 15.25 -5.99
CA SER A 159 -7.02 13.97 -6.55
C SER A 159 -6.83 14.07 -8.07
N PRO A 160 -5.71 14.62 -8.56
CA PRO A 160 -5.55 14.95 -9.98
C PRO A 160 -5.57 13.74 -10.92
N LEU A 161 -5.22 12.53 -10.43
CA LEU A 161 -5.29 11.31 -11.24
C LEU A 161 -6.73 10.84 -11.41
N LEU A 162 -7.50 10.82 -10.32
CA LEU A 162 -8.93 10.52 -10.32
C LEU A 162 -9.71 11.50 -11.22
N ASP A 163 -9.49 12.80 -11.04
CA ASP A 163 -10.18 13.84 -11.81
C ASP A 163 -9.90 13.76 -13.32
N ALA A 164 -8.69 13.33 -13.69
CA ALA A 164 -8.30 13.12 -15.08
C ALA A 164 -8.67 11.73 -15.63
N GLY A 165 -9.28 10.86 -14.83
CA GLY A 165 -9.68 9.50 -15.22
C GLY A 165 -8.48 8.59 -15.55
N ILE A 166 -7.35 8.78 -14.86
CA ILE A 166 -6.13 8.00 -15.06
C ILE A 166 -6.25 6.70 -14.25
N ALA A 167 -6.26 5.57 -14.95
CA ALA A 167 -6.29 4.23 -14.36
C ALA A 167 -4.89 3.74 -13.95
N LYS A 168 -4.80 2.68 -13.16
CA LYS A 168 -3.55 2.17 -12.55
C LYS A 168 -2.48 1.82 -13.58
N GLU A 169 -2.88 1.22 -14.70
CA GLU A 169 -1.97 0.86 -15.80
C GLU A 169 -1.38 2.12 -16.45
N GLU A 170 -2.19 3.17 -16.59
CA GLU A 170 -1.76 4.45 -17.12
C GLU A 170 -0.83 5.17 -16.14
N VAL A 171 -1.06 5.06 -14.83
CA VAL A 171 -0.13 5.57 -13.81
C VAL A 171 1.25 4.95 -13.99
N ARG A 172 1.34 3.63 -14.18
CA ARG A 172 2.64 2.96 -14.41
C ARG A 172 3.32 3.44 -15.69
N ALA A 173 2.57 3.54 -16.78
CA ALA A 173 3.10 4.05 -18.04
C ALA A 173 3.63 5.49 -17.91
N ILE A 174 2.93 6.35 -17.14
CA ILE A 174 3.39 7.71 -16.85
C ILE A 174 4.66 7.67 -16.00
N ALA A 175 4.72 6.82 -14.97
CA ALA A 175 5.92 6.66 -14.14
C ALA A 175 7.14 6.23 -14.99
N ASP A 176 6.96 5.28 -15.91
CA ASP A 176 7.99 4.87 -16.87
C ASP A 176 8.43 6.03 -17.76
N ALA A 177 7.49 6.84 -18.25
CA ALA A 177 7.80 8.00 -19.09
C ALA A 177 8.57 9.10 -18.36
N TYR A 178 8.50 9.15 -17.02
CA TYR A 178 9.32 10.00 -16.16
C TYR A 178 10.61 9.32 -15.68
N ASP A 179 10.92 8.11 -16.17
CA ASP A 179 12.06 7.29 -15.75
C ASP A 179 12.08 7.01 -14.22
N LEU A 180 10.89 6.89 -13.59
CA LEU A 180 10.78 6.67 -12.15
C LEU A 180 11.01 5.20 -11.80
N SER A 181 11.85 4.95 -10.80
CA SER A 181 12.19 3.57 -10.43
C SER A 181 11.01 2.76 -9.85
N VAL A 182 9.88 3.42 -9.57
CA VAL A 182 8.73 2.84 -8.87
C VAL A 182 7.61 2.41 -9.80
N ALA A 183 7.79 2.49 -11.12
CA ALA A 183 6.78 2.08 -12.10
C ALA A 183 6.29 0.64 -11.85
N ASP A 184 7.22 -0.28 -11.59
CA ASP A 184 6.93 -1.69 -11.30
C ASP A 184 6.78 -1.99 -9.79
N LYS A 185 6.93 -0.98 -8.91
CA LYS A 185 6.88 -1.21 -7.46
C LYS A 185 5.47 -1.68 -7.07
N PRO A 186 5.33 -2.85 -6.42
CA PRO A 186 4.03 -3.32 -5.94
C PRO A 186 3.44 -2.38 -4.90
N SER A 187 2.11 -2.25 -4.86
CA SER A 187 1.42 -1.54 -3.79
C SER A 187 1.68 -2.22 -2.44
N MET A 188 2.23 -1.46 -1.50
CA MET A 188 2.52 -1.95 -0.16
C MET A 188 1.45 -1.49 0.83
N ALA A 189 0.95 -2.43 1.63
CA ALA A 189 0.08 -2.10 2.76
C ALA A 189 0.92 -1.62 3.95
N CYS A 190 0.33 -0.81 4.83
CA CYS A 190 0.95 -0.37 6.08
C CYS A 190 1.20 -1.55 7.05
N LEU A 191 2.11 -1.36 8.02
CA LEU A 191 2.43 -2.41 9.01
C LEU A 191 1.22 -2.86 9.83
N SER A 192 0.26 -1.98 10.10
CA SER A 192 -0.96 -2.37 10.84
C SER A 192 -1.82 -3.40 10.11
N SER A 193 -1.66 -3.56 8.78
CA SER A 193 -2.34 -4.63 8.05
C SER A 193 -1.85 -6.03 8.42
N ARG A 194 -0.76 -6.15 9.19
CA ARG A 194 -0.24 -7.43 9.68
C ARG A 194 -0.89 -7.85 11.00
N ILE A 195 -1.66 -6.96 11.61
CA ILE A 195 -2.35 -7.18 12.87
C ILE A 195 -3.83 -7.45 12.56
N PRO A 196 -4.39 -8.63 12.92
CA PRO A 196 -5.79 -8.97 12.72
C PRO A 196 -6.74 -7.91 13.27
N THR A 197 -7.82 -7.61 12.52
CA THR A 197 -8.88 -6.70 12.94
C THR A 197 -9.40 -7.08 14.33
N GLY A 198 -9.59 -6.07 15.19
CA GLY A 198 -10.03 -6.23 16.58
C GLY A 198 -8.91 -6.51 17.59
N LEU A 199 -7.67 -6.76 17.14
CA LEU A 199 -6.49 -6.75 18.00
C LEU A 199 -5.85 -5.36 18.00
N GLU A 200 -5.56 -4.83 19.19
CA GLU A 200 -5.02 -3.49 19.33
C GLU A 200 -3.70 -3.31 18.56
N VAL A 201 -3.57 -2.20 17.84
CA VAL A 201 -2.31 -1.79 17.21
C VAL A 201 -1.44 -1.13 18.27
N THR A 202 -0.27 -1.71 18.53
CA THR A 202 0.70 -1.16 19.49
C THR A 202 2.07 -0.97 18.85
N GLU A 203 2.88 -0.06 19.40
CA GLU A 203 4.26 0.16 18.94
C GLU A 203 5.08 -1.13 19.01
N GLU A 204 4.89 -1.94 20.06
CA GLU A 204 5.57 -3.22 20.22
C GLU A 204 5.25 -4.19 19.07
N ARG A 205 3.96 -4.36 18.72
CA ARG A 205 3.52 -5.21 17.61
C ARG A 205 4.07 -4.72 16.27
N LEU A 206 3.96 -3.42 16.01
CA LEU A 206 4.48 -2.81 14.77
C LEU A 206 5.99 -3.01 14.65
N THR A 207 6.73 -2.78 15.75
CA THR A 207 8.18 -2.92 15.79
C THR A 207 8.63 -4.36 15.55
N ARG A 208 7.99 -5.36 16.19
CA ARG A 208 8.38 -6.76 15.98
C ARG A 208 8.01 -7.26 14.58
N VAL A 209 6.88 -6.82 14.03
CA VAL A 209 6.50 -7.10 12.63
C VAL A 209 7.52 -6.50 11.66
N GLU A 210 7.88 -5.23 11.81
CA GLU A 210 8.85 -4.58 10.92
C GLU A 210 10.21 -5.30 10.97
N LYS A 211 10.69 -5.64 12.18
CA LYS A 211 11.95 -6.37 12.35
C LYS A 211 11.88 -7.76 11.71
N ALA A 212 10.78 -8.48 11.86
CA ALA A 212 10.60 -9.79 11.25
C ALA A 212 10.56 -9.70 9.71
N GLU A 213 9.82 -8.73 9.16
CA GLU A 213 9.77 -8.47 7.72
C GLU A 213 11.13 -8.03 7.16
N ARG A 214 11.93 -7.30 7.95
CA ARG A 214 13.29 -6.92 7.56
C ARG A 214 14.20 -8.13 7.41
N VAL A 215 14.12 -9.12 8.30
CA VAL A 215 14.91 -10.37 8.21
C VAL A 215 14.63 -11.10 6.90
N LEU A 216 13.35 -11.27 6.54
CA LEU A 216 12.97 -11.92 5.29
C LEU A 216 13.48 -11.15 4.06
N ARG A 217 13.40 -9.82 4.09
CA ARG A 217 13.95 -8.95 3.02
C ARG A 217 15.45 -9.09 2.88
N GLU A 218 16.20 -9.06 3.99
CA GLU A 218 17.66 -9.21 4.00
C GLU A 218 18.11 -10.57 3.44
N TRP A 219 17.26 -11.59 3.53
CA TRP A 219 17.47 -12.91 2.93
C TRP A 219 16.96 -13.04 1.50
N GLY A 220 16.52 -11.93 0.89
CA GLY A 220 16.17 -11.84 -0.52
C GLY A 220 14.78 -12.37 -0.85
N PHE A 221 13.85 -12.37 0.10
CA PHE A 221 12.43 -12.55 -0.21
C PHE A 221 11.83 -11.24 -0.71
N GLU A 222 10.90 -11.33 -1.65
CA GLU A 222 10.23 -10.16 -2.24
C GLU A 222 8.73 -10.16 -1.95
N GLY A 223 8.07 -11.33 -2.04
CA GLY A 223 6.64 -11.47 -1.81
C GLY A 223 6.35 -12.10 -0.46
N PHE A 224 6.43 -11.32 0.63
CA PHE A 224 6.21 -11.87 1.97
C PHE A 224 5.41 -10.95 2.90
N ARG A 225 4.83 -11.55 3.95
CA ARG A 225 4.25 -10.85 5.11
C ARG A 225 4.54 -11.63 6.39
N VAL A 226 4.71 -10.91 7.50
CA VAL A 226 4.71 -11.53 8.84
C VAL A 226 3.50 -11.01 9.59
N ARG A 227 2.46 -11.84 9.74
CA ARG A 227 1.26 -11.49 10.50
C ARG A 227 1.45 -11.79 11.97
N ASP A 228 0.95 -10.91 12.82
CA ASP A 228 1.02 -11.01 14.27
C ASP A 228 -0.33 -11.42 14.84
N HIS A 229 -0.43 -12.68 15.25
CA HIS A 229 -1.62 -13.29 15.87
C HIS A 229 -1.39 -13.51 17.36
N ASP A 230 -1.10 -12.43 18.09
CA ASP A 230 -1.00 -12.44 19.56
C ASP A 230 0.02 -13.47 20.10
N GLY A 231 1.29 -13.25 19.74
CA GLY A 231 2.38 -14.15 20.11
C GLY A 231 2.69 -15.19 19.04
N LEU A 232 1.79 -15.43 18.08
CA LEU A 232 2.07 -16.25 16.91
C LEU A 232 2.47 -15.39 15.69
N ALA A 233 3.67 -15.62 15.15
CA ALA A 233 4.05 -15.14 13.83
C ALA A 233 3.58 -16.10 12.75
N ARG A 234 2.70 -15.61 11.87
CA ARG A 234 2.33 -16.33 10.65
C ARG A 234 3.04 -15.70 9.46
N VAL A 235 4.04 -16.40 8.97
CA VAL A 235 4.85 -16.01 7.82
C VAL A 235 4.13 -16.44 6.55
N GLU A 236 3.84 -15.48 5.67
CA GLU A 236 3.29 -15.69 4.34
C GLU A 236 4.42 -15.43 3.33
N ILE A 237 4.71 -16.39 2.45
CA ILE A 237 5.73 -16.30 1.40
C ILE A 237 5.08 -16.55 0.04
N ALA A 238 5.53 -15.87 -1.00
CA ALA A 238 5.05 -16.04 -2.36
C ALA A 238 5.27 -17.48 -2.84
N PRO A 239 4.31 -18.07 -3.60
CA PRO A 239 4.39 -19.47 -4.00
C PRO A 239 5.68 -19.86 -4.73
N ASP A 240 6.23 -18.96 -5.53
CA ASP A 240 7.48 -19.12 -6.29
C ASP A 240 8.74 -19.03 -5.42
N GLU A 241 8.63 -18.50 -4.20
CA GLU A 241 9.73 -18.41 -3.23
C GLU A 241 9.63 -19.49 -2.12
N LEU A 242 8.55 -20.28 -2.12
CA LEU A 242 8.24 -21.23 -1.05
C LEU A 242 9.26 -22.36 -0.92
N GLU A 243 9.85 -22.82 -2.03
CA GLU A 243 10.89 -23.85 -2.02
C GLU A 243 12.08 -23.43 -1.15
N ARG A 244 12.50 -22.16 -1.26
CA ARG A 244 13.57 -21.59 -0.41
C ARG A 244 13.14 -21.47 1.05
N ALA A 245 11.86 -21.15 1.29
CA ALA A 245 11.32 -21.03 2.65
C ALA A 245 11.17 -22.37 3.38
N LEU A 246 11.13 -23.48 2.66
CA LEU A 246 11.05 -24.84 3.21
C LEU A 246 12.41 -25.50 3.41
N ASP A 247 13.51 -24.82 3.09
CA ASP A 247 14.85 -25.28 3.44
C ASP A 247 14.98 -25.39 4.98
N PRO A 248 15.41 -26.53 5.54
CA PRO A 248 15.49 -26.70 6.99
C PRO A 248 16.38 -25.68 7.70
N ALA A 249 17.50 -25.29 7.09
CA ALA A 249 18.40 -24.31 7.68
C ALA A 249 17.75 -22.92 7.71
N PHE A 250 16.99 -22.57 6.66
CA PHE A 250 16.19 -21.35 6.66
C PHE A 250 15.08 -21.40 7.71
N ALA A 251 14.32 -22.50 7.78
CA ALA A 251 13.22 -22.65 8.73
C ALA A 251 13.71 -22.51 10.19
N ASP A 252 14.85 -23.13 10.51
CA ASP A 252 15.49 -23.01 11.82
C ASP A 252 15.92 -21.55 12.11
N ALA A 253 16.53 -20.87 11.13
CA ALA A 253 16.97 -19.49 11.27
C ALA A 253 15.80 -18.52 11.45
N VAL A 254 14.73 -18.63 10.63
CA VAL A 254 13.51 -17.83 10.79
C VAL A 254 12.91 -18.04 12.17
N HIS A 255 12.81 -19.29 12.61
CA HIS A 255 12.27 -19.61 13.92
C HIS A 255 13.06 -18.93 15.04
N GLU A 256 14.39 -19.10 15.07
CA GLU A 256 15.26 -18.46 16.07
C GLU A 256 15.10 -16.93 16.08
N HIS A 257 15.23 -16.29 14.91
CA HIS A 257 15.17 -14.84 14.82
C HIS A 257 13.79 -14.26 15.20
N LEU A 258 12.69 -14.91 14.82
CA LEU A 258 11.35 -14.43 15.17
C LEU A 258 11.03 -14.72 16.65
N THR A 259 11.51 -15.82 17.22
CA THR A 259 11.40 -16.06 18.66
C THR A 259 12.11 -14.98 19.47
N ASP A 260 13.31 -14.56 19.06
CA ASP A 260 14.04 -13.46 19.69
C ASP A 260 13.32 -12.09 19.61
N LEU A 261 12.42 -11.93 18.63
CA LEU A 261 11.57 -10.75 18.47
C LEU A 261 10.30 -10.80 19.34
N GLY A 262 10.12 -11.84 20.14
CA GLY A 262 9.01 -11.98 21.08
C GLY A 262 7.81 -12.76 20.55
N PHE A 263 7.98 -13.57 19.50
CA PHE A 263 6.96 -14.53 19.07
C PHE A 263 7.13 -15.87 19.81
N GLU A 264 6.05 -16.37 20.42
CA GLU A 264 6.00 -17.68 21.07
C GLU A 264 5.98 -18.82 20.05
N TYR A 265 5.32 -18.59 18.92
CA TYR A 265 5.19 -19.57 17.84
C TYR A 265 5.50 -18.92 16.50
N VAL A 266 6.23 -19.65 15.66
CA VAL A 266 6.53 -19.24 14.29
C VAL A 266 5.98 -20.30 13.34
N THR A 267 5.17 -19.85 12.40
CA THR A 267 4.44 -20.72 11.45
C THR A 267 4.57 -20.20 10.03
N LEU A 268 4.51 -21.12 9.08
CA LEU A 268 4.43 -20.80 7.65
C LEU A 268 2.99 -21.02 7.18
N ASP A 269 2.41 -20.02 6.50
CA ASP A 269 1.09 -20.15 5.89
C ASP A 269 1.18 -21.00 4.62
N MET A 270 0.51 -22.16 4.65
CA MET A 270 0.51 -23.10 3.52
C MET A 270 -0.23 -22.57 2.29
N ALA A 271 -1.06 -21.53 2.43
CA ALA A 271 -1.67 -20.85 1.29
C ALA A 271 -0.72 -19.81 0.65
N GLY A 272 0.41 -19.51 1.29
CA GLY A 272 1.36 -18.51 0.86
C GLY A 272 0.84 -17.07 0.93
N TYR A 273 1.61 -16.15 0.37
CA TYR A 273 1.26 -14.74 0.30
C TYR A 273 0.15 -14.48 -0.72
N ARG A 274 -0.91 -13.80 -0.28
CA ARG A 274 -2.03 -13.33 -1.11
C ARG A 274 -2.38 -11.90 -0.75
N THR A 275 -2.80 -11.13 -1.73
CA THR A 275 -3.35 -9.79 -1.50
C THR A 275 -4.68 -9.91 -0.73
N GLY A 276 -4.87 -9.10 0.32
CA GLY A 276 -6.13 -9.05 1.09
C GLY A 276 -6.34 -10.09 2.21
N SER A 277 -5.46 -11.08 2.39
CA SER A 277 -5.67 -12.16 3.38
C SER A 277 -5.24 -11.78 4.81
N VAL A 278 -5.95 -10.85 5.47
CA VAL A 278 -5.64 -10.51 6.88
C VAL A 278 -6.27 -11.51 7.86
N SER A 279 -7.45 -12.05 7.53
CA SER A 279 -8.21 -12.94 8.43
C SER A 279 -8.57 -14.25 7.75
N PRO A 280 -8.14 -15.42 8.27
CA PRO A 280 -8.69 -16.70 7.84
C PRO A 280 -10.10 -16.82 8.45
N GLY A 281 -11.14 -16.58 7.64
CA GLY A 281 -12.55 -16.77 8.05
C GLY A 281 -13.51 -15.62 7.75
N GLY A 282 -13.07 -14.53 7.12
CA GLY A 282 -13.98 -13.57 6.48
C GLY A 282 -14.23 -14.00 5.05
N GLU A 283 -15.48 -14.32 4.71
CA GLU A 283 -15.91 -14.58 3.33
C GLU A 283 -15.61 -13.34 2.47
N GLY A 284 -14.46 -13.33 1.81
CA GLY A 284 -14.29 -12.59 0.58
C GLY A 284 -15.02 -13.38 -0.49
N GLU A 285 -16.22 -12.94 -0.86
CA GLU A 285 -16.92 -13.47 -2.02
C GLU A 285 -15.97 -13.42 -3.23
N PRO A 286 -15.70 -14.55 -3.90
CA PRO A 286 -15.00 -14.50 -5.17
C PRO A 286 -15.88 -13.74 -6.17
N ALA A 287 -15.26 -12.89 -6.98
CA ALA A 287 -15.92 -12.31 -8.14
C ALA A 287 -16.30 -13.45 -9.11
N ASP A 288 -17.58 -13.78 -9.16
CA ASP A 288 -18.14 -14.81 -10.04
C ASP A 288 -18.40 -14.23 -11.44
N ASP A 289 -17.62 -14.69 -12.41
CA ASP A 289 -17.96 -14.64 -13.82
C ASP A 289 -18.83 -15.86 -14.19
N ALA A 290 -20.10 -15.57 -14.47
CA ALA A 290 -21.05 -16.25 -15.37
C ALA A 290 -21.05 -17.81 -15.51
N ASN A 291 -22.20 -18.42 -15.17
CA ASN A 291 -23.23 -18.94 -16.11
C ASN A 291 -23.88 -20.27 -15.64
N GLY A 292 -25.23 -20.32 -15.61
CA GLY A 292 -26.00 -21.50 -16.02
C GLY A 292 -26.70 -22.40 -14.98
N ALA A 293 -28.03 -22.20 -14.88
CA ALA A 293 -29.11 -23.21 -14.86
C ALA A 293 -29.39 -24.13 -13.64
N ASP A 294 -30.66 -23.99 -13.19
CA ASP A 294 -31.65 -25.00 -12.77
C ASP A 294 -31.42 -25.97 -11.59
N GLY A 295 -32.41 -25.99 -10.69
CA GLY A 295 -32.89 -27.23 -10.07
C GLY A 295 -33.02 -27.20 -8.55
N ALA A 296 -34.25 -27.11 -8.06
CA ALA A 296 -34.60 -27.23 -6.65
C ALA A 296 -34.83 -28.70 -6.22
N ASP A 297 -34.53 -28.93 -4.93
CA ASP A 297 -35.19 -29.82 -3.95
C ASP A 297 -34.71 -31.29 -3.79
N GLY A 298 -34.54 -31.71 -2.52
CA GLY A 298 -34.44 -33.13 -2.14
C GLY A 298 -33.45 -33.56 -1.03
N SER A 299 -33.86 -33.41 0.23
CA SER A 299 -33.75 -34.36 1.38
C SER A 299 -32.40 -35.00 1.86
N GLU A 300 -32.19 -34.82 3.18
CA GLU A 300 -31.81 -35.80 4.23
C GLU A 300 -30.43 -36.49 4.28
N SER A 301 -29.67 -36.09 5.31
CA SER A 301 -28.83 -36.82 6.27
C SER A 301 -28.22 -38.20 5.91
N ALA A 302 -26.89 -38.31 6.08
CA ALA A 302 -26.25 -39.42 6.80
C ALA A 302 -24.77 -39.09 7.11
N ALA A 303 -24.34 -39.36 8.33
CA ALA A 303 -22.94 -39.28 8.74
C ALA A 303 -22.08 -40.31 7.99
N ALA A 304 -21.02 -39.85 7.32
CA ALA A 304 -19.95 -40.68 6.79
C ALA A 304 -18.62 -39.94 6.99
N GLY A 305 -17.63 -40.62 7.57
CA GLY A 305 -16.27 -40.11 7.67
C GLY A 305 -15.76 -39.75 6.27
N GLY A 306 -15.54 -38.47 6.03
CA GLY A 306 -15.14 -37.94 4.74
C GLY A 306 -13.73 -38.40 4.40
N ASP A 307 -13.62 -39.38 3.52
CA ASP A 307 -12.47 -39.46 2.62
C ASP A 307 -12.45 -38.13 1.85
N LEU A 308 -11.48 -37.26 2.17
CA LEU A 308 -11.40 -35.92 1.57
C LEU A 308 -11.07 -35.96 0.07
N GLY A 309 -10.93 -37.15 -0.54
CA GLY A 309 -10.75 -37.33 -1.99
C GLY A 309 -9.50 -36.65 -2.54
N ARG A 310 -8.65 -36.10 -1.67
CA ARG A 310 -7.44 -35.39 -2.07
C ARG A 310 -6.38 -36.42 -2.43
N GLN A 311 -5.97 -36.41 -3.69
CA GLN A 311 -4.73 -37.05 -4.09
C GLN A 311 -3.59 -36.28 -3.41
N TYR A 312 -2.99 -36.89 -2.40
CA TYR A 312 -1.79 -36.35 -1.78
C TYR A 312 -0.62 -36.48 -2.77
N PRO A 313 0.20 -35.42 -2.94
CA PRO A 313 1.45 -35.56 -3.67
C PRO A 313 2.28 -36.67 -3.01
N ARG A 314 2.77 -37.60 -3.83
CA ARG A 314 3.69 -38.66 -3.40
C ARG A 314 5.12 -38.17 -3.39
#